data_AF-A0A7Y4RV39-F1
#
_entry.id   AF-A0A7Y4RV39-F1
#
_cell.length_a   1.000
_cell.length_b   1.000
_cell.length_c   1.000
_cell.angle_alpha   90.00
_cell.angle_beta   90.00
_cell.angle_gamma   90.00
#
_symmetry.space_group_name_H-M   'P 1'
#
loop_
_entity.id
_entity.type
_entity.pdbx_description
1 polymer ?
#
loop_
_entity_poly.entity_id
_entity_poly.type
_entity_poly.pdbx_seq_one_letter_code
_entity_poly.pdbx_strand_id
1 'polypeptide(L)'
;MSNKSEITHCTLGELMIYQIAMSIEDGILAFHGFGSPLVQLALHLAKRTHAPNLILVAGATYGINPTPAFLTPTTNDFAMNRGAECHLTIEELFDLAASGRLGRMFLSGLQIDRWGNMNVTRLGNNERLTLKLPGGGGGCNLSGDADHVTIWTAAHRTHPDEKGRRRYRLVDHCDFVTSVGHRTAEGGGRSSLSFRGRGPDCIITDLSIFGFNHVG
;
A
#
# COMPACT_ATOMS: atom_id res chain seq x y z
N MET A 1 -17.93 34.17 15.28
CA MET A 1 -16.75 33.82 14.46
C MET A 1 -15.96 32.79 15.22
N SER A 2 -15.95 31.53 14.76
CA SER A 2 -15.35 30.42 15.51
C SER A 2 -13.83 30.58 15.53
N ASN A 3 -13.27 30.58 16.74
CA ASN A 3 -11.84 30.63 17.00
C ASN A 3 -11.23 29.32 16.48
N LYS A 4 -10.84 29.28 15.19
CA LYS A 4 -10.12 28.13 14.63
C LYS A 4 -8.78 28.08 15.35
N SER A 5 -8.61 27.12 16.26
CA SER A 5 -7.33 26.83 16.89
C SER A 5 -6.30 26.63 15.78
N GLU A 6 -5.24 27.43 15.80
CA GLU A 6 -4.12 27.29 14.87
C GLU A 6 -3.45 25.93 15.12
N ILE A 7 -3.45 25.06 14.10
CA ILE A 7 -2.82 23.73 14.20
C ILE A 7 -1.31 23.96 14.14
N THR A 8 -0.64 23.81 15.29
CA THR A 8 0.80 24.06 15.44
C THR A 8 1.64 22.79 15.46
N HIS A 9 1.01 21.62 15.60
CA HIS A 9 1.70 20.33 15.76
C HIS A 9 0.89 19.21 15.09
N CYS A 10 1.59 18.18 14.59
CA CYS A 10 1.02 16.91 14.21
C CYS A 10 1.96 15.77 14.61
N THR A 11 1.39 14.60 14.91
CA THR A 11 2.16 13.37 15.09
C THR A 11 2.69 12.86 13.76
N LEU A 12 3.71 12.00 13.82
CA LEU A 12 4.23 11.35 12.63
C LEU A 12 3.19 10.44 11.94
N GLY A 13 2.32 9.81 12.73
CA GLY A 13 1.20 9.03 12.21
C GLY A 13 0.22 9.88 11.41
N GLU A 14 -0.17 11.05 11.93
CA GLU A 14 -1.04 11.99 11.21
C GLU A 14 -0.40 12.50 9.92
N LEU A 15 0.90 12.82 9.96
CA LEU A 15 1.65 13.23 8.78
C LEU A 15 1.68 12.12 7.71
N MET A 16 1.94 10.87 8.12
CA MET A 16 1.93 9.74 7.18
C MET A 16 0.53 9.49 6.59
N ILE A 17 -0.52 9.52 7.42
CA ILE A 17 -1.91 9.38 6.96
C ILE A 17 -2.26 10.48 5.96
N TYR A 18 -1.86 11.72 6.25
CA TYR A 18 -2.05 12.85 5.34
C TYR A 18 -1.32 12.61 4.01
N GLN A 19 -0.04 12.21 4.02
CA GLN A 19 0.71 11.99 2.78
C GLN A 19 0.17 10.83 1.95
N ILE A 20 -0.27 9.74 2.59
CA ILE A 20 -0.97 8.65 1.89
C ILE A 20 -2.29 9.16 1.31
N ALA A 21 -3.03 9.99 2.06
CA ALA A 21 -4.29 10.54 1.60
C ALA A 21 -4.11 11.42 0.36
N MET A 22 -3.05 12.24 0.33
CA MET A 22 -2.72 13.10 -0.82
C MET A 22 -2.31 12.33 -2.08
N SER A 23 -2.05 11.03 -1.99
CA SER A 23 -1.84 10.19 -3.18
C SER A 23 -3.15 9.66 -3.76
N ILE A 24 -4.33 10.08 -3.27
CA ILE A 24 -5.63 9.57 -3.73
C ILE A 24 -6.31 10.62 -4.60
N GLU A 25 -6.61 10.23 -5.84
CA GLU A 25 -7.34 11.06 -6.78
C GLU A 25 -8.85 11.04 -6.51
N ASP A 26 -9.54 12.15 -6.72
CA ASP A 26 -11.00 12.16 -6.65
C ASP A 26 -11.62 11.29 -7.76
N GLY A 27 -12.62 10.48 -7.41
CA GLY A 27 -13.28 9.57 -8.35
C GLY A 27 -12.54 8.25 -8.64
N ILE A 28 -11.33 8.04 -8.09
CA ILE A 28 -10.60 6.80 -8.30
C ILE A 28 -11.21 5.63 -7.51
N LEU A 29 -11.12 4.41 -8.06
CA LEU A 29 -11.37 3.19 -7.30
C LEU A 29 -10.07 2.76 -6.62
N ALA A 30 -10.07 2.81 -5.29
CA ALA A 30 -8.91 2.49 -4.48
C ALA A 30 -9.18 1.31 -3.54
N PHE A 31 -8.20 0.41 -3.44
CA PHE A 31 -8.25 -0.77 -2.58
C PHE A 31 -7.10 -0.77 -1.58
N HIS A 32 -7.36 -1.23 -0.36
CA HIS A 32 -6.33 -1.56 0.62
C HIS A 32 -6.53 -2.96 1.18
N GLY A 33 -5.44 -3.74 1.27
CA GLY A 33 -5.48 -5.13 1.74
C GLY A 33 -5.25 -5.28 3.25
N PHE A 34 -4.96 -6.51 3.67
CA PHE A 34 -4.66 -6.83 5.07
C PHE A 34 -3.47 -6.04 5.64
N GLY A 35 -3.54 -5.66 6.91
CA GLY A 35 -2.41 -5.09 7.65
C GLY A 35 -2.09 -3.64 7.28
N SER A 36 -3.09 -2.88 6.81
CA SER A 36 -2.90 -1.51 6.31
C SER A 36 -3.73 -0.42 7.04
N PRO A 37 -3.72 -0.37 8.39
CA PRO A 37 -4.60 0.55 9.14
C PRO A 37 -4.35 2.04 8.84
N LEU A 38 -3.10 2.43 8.57
CA LEU A 38 -2.77 3.81 8.16
C LEU A 38 -3.38 4.17 6.81
N VAL A 39 -3.41 3.22 5.88
CA VAL A 39 -4.02 3.40 4.56
C VAL A 39 -5.53 3.49 4.67
N GLN A 40 -6.15 2.65 5.50
CA GLN A 40 -7.59 2.72 5.77
C GLN A 40 -8.00 4.09 6.32
N LEU A 41 -7.22 4.62 7.27
CA LEU A 41 -7.38 5.99 7.78
C LEU A 41 -7.24 7.03 6.65
N ALA A 42 -6.22 6.89 5.80
CA ALA A 42 -5.96 7.80 4.69
C ALA A 42 -7.09 7.82 3.65
N LEU A 43 -7.63 6.66 3.28
CA LEU A 43 -8.77 6.55 2.36
C LEU A 43 -10.02 7.23 2.92
N HIS A 44 -10.29 7.02 4.20
CA HIS A 44 -11.37 7.69 4.93
C HIS A 44 -11.15 9.20 5.10
N LEU A 45 -9.90 9.66 5.22
CA LEU A 45 -9.55 11.07 5.25
C LEU A 45 -9.74 11.72 3.88
N ALA A 46 -9.22 11.10 2.81
CA ALA A 46 -9.36 11.58 1.44
C ALA A 46 -10.84 11.72 1.05
N LYS A 47 -11.66 10.69 1.29
CA LYS A 47 -13.11 10.71 1.01
C LYS A 47 -13.88 11.81 1.75
N ARG A 48 -13.42 12.22 2.94
CA ARG A 48 -14.06 13.28 3.75
C ARG A 48 -13.47 14.66 3.51
N THR A 49 -12.47 14.78 2.63
CA THR A 49 -11.75 16.04 2.38
C THR A 49 -11.71 16.38 0.90
N HIS A 50 -10.70 15.91 0.17
CA HIS A 50 -10.38 16.34 -1.18
C HIS A 50 -10.84 15.37 -2.28
N ALA A 51 -11.21 14.13 -1.93
CA ALA A 51 -11.61 13.09 -2.86
C ALA A 51 -13.01 12.51 -2.53
N PRO A 52 -14.08 13.34 -2.45
CA PRO A 52 -15.41 12.88 -2.04
C PRO A 52 -16.02 11.77 -2.90
N ASN A 53 -15.64 11.69 -4.18
CA ASN A 53 -16.09 10.70 -5.14
C ASN A 53 -15.21 9.43 -5.18
N LEU A 54 -14.18 9.32 -4.33
CA LEU A 54 -13.38 8.10 -4.16
C LEU A 54 -14.29 6.87 -3.96
N ILE A 55 -14.02 5.79 -4.69
CA ILE A 55 -14.65 4.48 -4.44
C ILE A 55 -13.67 3.65 -3.60
N LEU A 56 -13.99 3.50 -2.31
CA LEU A 56 -13.18 2.76 -1.34
C LEU A 56 -13.58 1.29 -1.31
N VAL A 57 -12.66 0.38 -1.62
CA VAL A 57 -12.81 -1.06 -1.32
C VAL A 57 -12.03 -1.37 -0.03
N ALA A 58 -12.75 -1.78 1.02
CA ALA A 58 -12.20 -1.88 2.36
C ALA A 58 -11.70 -3.28 2.73
N GLY A 59 -10.40 -3.40 3.00
CA GLY A 59 -9.77 -4.58 3.60
C GLY A 59 -10.10 -5.91 2.91
N ALA A 60 -9.98 -7.02 3.64
CA ALA A 60 -10.43 -8.33 3.13
C ALA A 60 -11.92 -8.59 3.41
N THR A 61 -12.69 -7.60 3.87
CA THR A 61 -14.15 -7.69 3.87
C THR A 61 -14.74 -7.28 2.52
N TYR A 62 -13.95 -6.57 1.69
CA TYR A 62 -14.32 -6.12 0.35
C TYR A 62 -15.61 -5.30 0.29
N GLY A 63 -15.93 -4.63 1.40
CA GLY A 63 -17.06 -3.71 1.46
C GLY A 63 -16.75 -2.43 0.68
N ILE A 64 -17.69 -1.99 -0.15
CA ILE A 64 -17.60 -0.76 -0.92
C ILE A 64 -18.12 0.42 -0.09
N ASN A 65 -17.32 1.48 -0.01
CA ASN A 65 -17.65 2.75 0.65
C ASN A 65 -18.24 2.61 2.08
N PRO A 66 -17.65 1.79 2.98
CA PRO A 66 -18.24 1.62 4.30
C PRO A 66 -18.21 2.90 5.13
N THR A 67 -19.17 3.02 6.04
CA THR A 67 -19.26 4.13 7.01
C THR A 67 -19.19 3.58 8.43
N PRO A 68 -18.02 3.04 8.84
CA PRO A 68 -17.86 2.50 10.18
C PRO A 68 -17.90 3.63 11.21
N ALA A 69 -18.42 3.34 12.41
CA ALA A 69 -18.49 4.33 13.50
C ALA A 69 -17.10 4.64 14.09
N PHE A 70 -16.17 3.70 13.96
CA PHE A 70 -14.77 3.79 14.38
C PHE A 70 -13.92 2.87 13.49
N LEU A 71 -12.63 3.13 13.41
CA LEU A 71 -11.70 2.22 12.73
C LEU A 71 -11.11 1.25 13.75
N THR A 72 -11.09 -0.01 13.37
CA THR A 72 -10.67 -1.14 14.19
C THR A 72 -9.16 -1.35 14.10
N PRO A 73 -8.52 -1.98 15.11
CA PRO A 73 -7.09 -2.29 15.05
C PRO A 73 -6.70 -3.18 13.86
N THR A 74 -7.62 -4.05 13.41
CA THR A 74 -7.48 -4.85 12.19
C THR A 74 -8.23 -4.20 11.04
N THR A 75 -7.67 -4.27 9.83
CA THR A 75 -8.31 -3.79 8.60
C THR A 75 -9.39 -4.74 8.07
N ASN A 76 -9.59 -5.89 8.71
CA ASN A 76 -10.52 -6.93 8.28
C ASN A 76 -11.62 -7.18 9.31
N ASP A 77 -11.98 -6.17 10.09
CA ASP A 77 -13.06 -6.26 11.07
C ASP A 77 -14.42 -6.09 10.38
N PHE A 78 -15.45 -6.79 10.87
CA PHE A 78 -16.82 -6.63 10.39
C PHE A 78 -17.40 -5.24 10.60
N ALA A 79 -16.76 -4.39 11.42
CA ALA A 79 -17.04 -2.96 11.44
C ALA A 79 -17.01 -2.33 10.03
N MET A 80 -16.16 -2.86 9.13
CA MET A 80 -16.07 -2.42 7.73
C MET A 80 -17.22 -2.89 6.83
N ASN A 81 -18.18 -3.66 7.36
CA ASN A 81 -19.42 -3.96 6.65
C ASN A 81 -20.52 -2.94 6.94
N ARG A 82 -20.36 -2.13 8.00
CA ARG A 82 -21.39 -1.18 8.41
C ARG A 82 -21.54 -0.07 7.37
N GLY A 83 -22.72 0.01 6.77
CA GLY A 83 -23.05 1.04 5.77
C GLY A 83 -22.29 0.87 4.45
N ALA A 84 -21.67 -0.29 4.21
CA ALA A 84 -21.13 -0.60 2.90
C ALA A 84 -22.27 -0.64 1.87
N GLU A 85 -22.03 -0.07 0.69
CA GLU A 85 -23.01 0.00 -0.41
C GLU A 85 -23.26 -1.37 -1.01
N CYS A 86 -22.19 -2.16 -1.13
CA CYS A 86 -22.22 -3.57 -1.51
C CYS A 86 -20.93 -4.26 -1.05
N HIS A 87 -20.82 -5.55 -1.32
CA HIS A 87 -19.64 -6.37 -1.06
C HIS A 87 -19.22 -7.06 -2.36
N LEU A 88 -17.92 -7.06 -2.61
CA LEU A 88 -17.35 -7.89 -3.67
C LEU A 88 -16.93 -9.25 -3.09
N THR A 89 -16.97 -10.29 -3.90
CA THR A 89 -16.15 -11.47 -3.64
C THR A 89 -14.68 -11.18 -3.96
N ILE A 90 -13.78 -12.04 -3.50
CA ILE A 90 -12.37 -11.89 -3.83
C ILE A 90 -12.13 -12.04 -5.34
N GLU A 91 -12.86 -12.95 -6.00
CA GLU A 91 -12.80 -13.17 -7.44
C GLU A 91 -13.23 -11.90 -8.20
N GLU A 92 -14.34 -11.27 -7.80
CA GLU A 92 -14.83 -10.04 -8.42
C GLU A 92 -13.82 -8.89 -8.28
N LEU A 93 -13.11 -8.78 -7.15
CA LEU A 93 -12.04 -7.81 -6.98
C LEU A 93 -10.90 -8.05 -7.98
N PHE A 94 -10.49 -9.31 -8.17
CA PHE A 94 -9.44 -9.65 -9.13
C PHE A 94 -9.89 -9.48 -10.58
N ASP A 95 -11.15 -9.79 -10.93
CA ASP A 95 -11.71 -9.52 -12.25
C ASP A 95 -11.79 -8.01 -12.54
N LEU A 96 -12.14 -7.22 -11.52
CA LEU A 96 -12.13 -5.75 -11.59
C LEU A 96 -10.71 -5.22 -11.85
N ALA A 97 -9.70 -5.76 -11.16
CA ALA A 97 -8.30 -5.40 -11.40
C ALA A 97 -7.83 -5.84 -12.80
N ALA A 98 -8.06 -7.09 -13.18
CA ALA A 98 -7.67 -7.65 -14.48
C ALA A 98 -8.34 -6.95 -15.67
N SER A 99 -9.56 -6.42 -15.49
CA SER A 99 -10.25 -5.59 -16.49
C SER A 99 -9.72 -4.15 -16.57
N GLY A 100 -8.74 -3.77 -15.74
CA GLY A 100 -8.13 -2.44 -15.71
C GLY A 100 -8.99 -1.37 -15.02
N ARG A 101 -9.90 -1.78 -14.12
CA ARG A 101 -10.80 -0.87 -13.39
C ARG A 101 -10.32 -0.57 -11.97
N LEU A 102 -9.29 -1.26 -11.49
CA LEU A 102 -8.65 -0.94 -10.21
C LEU A 102 -7.69 0.23 -10.42
N GLY A 103 -8.08 1.40 -9.94
CA GLY A 103 -7.29 2.62 -10.11
C GLY A 103 -6.05 2.65 -9.23
N ARG A 104 -6.20 2.53 -7.91
CA ARG A 104 -5.06 2.63 -6.98
C ARG A 104 -5.02 1.51 -5.94
N MET A 105 -3.83 0.96 -5.74
CA MET A 105 -3.53 -0.01 -4.70
C MET A 105 -2.42 0.50 -3.77
N PHE A 106 -2.49 0.14 -2.50
CA PHE A 106 -1.47 0.46 -1.51
C PHE A 106 -0.75 -0.80 -1.06
N LEU A 107 0.56 -0.83 -1.23
CA LEU A 107 1.40 -1.99 -0.92
C LEU A 107 2.55 -1.60 0.02
N SER A 108 3.13 -2.60 0.67
CA SER A 108 4.27 -2.43 1.56
C SER A 108 5.19 -3.65 1.46
N GLY A 109 6.40 -3.51 1.97
CA GLY A 109 7.42 -4.55 1.97
C GLY A 109 8.20 -4.58 3.27
N LEU A 110 8.61 -5.78 3.70
CA LEU A 110 9.69 -5.91 4.67
C LEU A 110 11.02 -5.43 4.06
N GLN A 111 11.22 -5.73 2.77
CA GLN A 111 12.21 -5.08 1.91
C GLN A 111 11.47 -4.36 0.77
N ILE A 112 11.94 -3.18 0.41
CA ILE A 112 11.53 -2.40 -0.75
C ILE A 112 12.81 -2.01 -1.47
N ASP A 113 12.99 -2.43 -2.70
CA ASP A 113 14.21 -2.13 -3.44
C ASP A 113 14.13 -0.82 -4.25
N ARG A 114 15.25 -0.44 -4.87
CA ARG A 114 15.36 0.79 -5.68
C ARG A 114 14.44 0.84 -6.91
N TRP A 115 13.87 -0.29 -7.32
CA TRP A 115 12.91 -0.40 -8.43
C TRP A 115 11.46 -0.45 -7.93
N GLY A 116 11.25 -0.37 -6.63
CA GLY A 116 9.94 -0.50 -6.01
C GLY A 116 9.45 -1.94 -5.90
N ASN A 117 10.33 -2.94 -6.08
CA ASN A 117 9.97 -4.32 -5.76
C ASN A 117 9.78 -4.46 -4.26
N MET A 118 8.80 -5.26 -3.86
CA MET A 118 8.49 -5.49 -2.44
C MET A 118 8.64 -6.95 -2.08
N ASN A 119 9.21 -7.19 -0.90
CA ASN A 119 9.33 -8.52 -0.32
C ASN A 119 8.54 -8.64 0.97
N VAL A 120 7.55 -9.53 0.96
CA VAL A 120 6.82 -9.98 2.15
C VAL A 120 6.74 -11.51 2.19
N THR A 121 7.58 -12.21 1.42
CA THR A 121 7.59 -13.68 1.34
C THR A 121 8.65 -14.30 2.24
N ARG A 122 9.92 -13.90 2.10
CA ARG A 122 11.03 -14.52 2.82
C ARG A 122 12.30 -13.67 2.82
N LEU A 123 13.17 -13.86 3.82
CA LEU A 123 14.57 -13.44 3.77
C LEU A 123 15.51 -14.63 3.58
N GLY A 124 16.69 -14.39 3.01
CA GLY A 124 17.68 -15.39 2.65
C GLY A 124 17.72 -15.68 1.15
N ASN A 125 18.63 -16.55 0.72
CA ASN A 125 18.85 -16.91 -0.68
C ASN A 125 18.13 -18.22 -1.06
N ASN A 126 18.29 -18.71 -2.29
CA ASN A 126 17.62 -19.92 -2.77
C ASN A 126 18.04 -21.20 -2.02
N GLU A 127 19.20 -21.20 -1.38
CA GLU A 127 19.73 -22.36 -0.67
C GLU A 127 19.30 -22.38 0.81
N ARG A 128 19.05 -21.20 1.40
CA ARG A 128 18.74 -21.09 2.83
C ARG A 128 17.71 -20.01 3.14
N LEU A 129 16.56 -20.45 3.67
CA LEU A 129 15.56 -19.58 4.28
C LEU A 129 16.05 -19.07 5.65
N THR A 130 16.18 -17.74 5.78
CA THR A 130 16.54 -17.10 7.05
C THR A 130 15.31 -16.71 7.86
N LEU A 131 14.25 -16.24 7.19
CA LEU A 131 13.00 -15.84 7.83
C LEU A 131 11.83 -16.04 6.87
N LYS A 132 10.75 -16.70 7.32
CA LYS A 132 9.46 -16.72 6.62
C LYS A 132 8.67 -15.49 7.00
N LEU A 133 8.15 -14.78 6.00
CA LEU A 133 7.31 -13.60 6.18
C LEU A 133 5.83 -13.94 5.92
N PRO A 134 4.88 -13.04 6.22
CA PRO A 134 3.45 -13.35 6.12
C PRO A 134 2.98 -13.85 4.74
N GLY A 135 3.62 -13.43 3.66
CA GLY A 135 3.26 -13.77 2.28
C GLY A 135 2.62 -12.61 1.52
N GLY A 136 2.61 -12.69 0.19
CA GLY A 136 2.14 -11.62 -0.69
C GLY A 136 0.64 -11.37 -0.67
N GLY A 137 -0.16 -12.38 -0.31
CA GLY A 137 -1.62 -12.34 -0.50
C GLY A 137 -1.95 -11.96 -1.94
N GLY A 138 -2.95 -11.10 -2.14
CA GLY A 138 -3.26 -10.56 -3.47
C GLY A 138 -2.27 -9.52 -4.01
N GLY A 139 -1.37 -9.01 -3.17
CA GLY A 139 -0.43 -7.96 -3.57
C GLY A 139 0.55 -8.39 -4.65
N CYS A 140 0.86 -9.68 -4.79
CA CYS A 140 1.72 -10.17 -5.87
C CYS A 140 1.08 -9.95 -7.24
N ASN A 141 -0.22 -10.24 -7.37
CA ASN A 141 -0.98 -10.03 -8.60
C ASN A 141 -1.39 -8.56 -8.79
N LEU A 142 -1.96 -7.93 -7.76
CA LEU A 142 -2.48 -6.56 -7.86
C LEU A 142 -1.38 -5.51 -8.12
N SER A 143 -0.12 -5.80 -7.78
CA SER A 143 1.02 -4.97 -8.20
C SER A 143 1.21 -4.93 -9.72
N GLY A 144 0.70 -5.93 -10.43
CA GLY A 144 0.67 -6.06 -11.90
C GLY A 144 -0.52 -5.35 -12.56
N ASP A 145 -1.66 -5.31 -11.88
CA ASP A 145 -2.95 -4.97 -12.50
C ASP A 145 -3.52 -3.61 -12.10
N ALA A 146 -3.23 -3.11 -10.89
CA ALA A 146 -3.66 -1.78 -10.48
C ALA A 146 -2.99 -0.70 -11.33
N ASP A 147 -3.76 0.28 -11.81
CA ASP A 147 -3.21 1.35 -12.68
C ASP A 147 -2.08 2.11 -11.97
N HIS A 148 -2.30 2.40 -10.69
CA HIS A 148 -1.39 3.08 -9.80
C HIS A 148 -1.09 2.28 -8.52
N VAL A 149 0.16 2.34 -8.06
CA VAL A 149 0.58 1.74 -6.78
C VAL A 149 1.28 2.78 -5.91
N THR A 150 0.77 2.98 -4.69
CA THR A 150 1.47 3.72 -3.63
C THR A 150 2.14 2.73 -2.68
N ILE A 151 3.47 2.77 -2.60
CA ILE A 151 4.20 1.97 -1.61
C ILE A 151 4.29 2.78 -0.32
N TRP A 152 4.10 2.13 0.84
CA TRP A 152 4.23 2.79 2.14
C TRP A 152 5.00 1.95 3.16
N THR A 153 5.67 2.59 4.11
CA THR A 153 6.22 1.91 5.30
C THR A 153 6.42 2.87 6.46
N ALA A 154 5.86 2.56 7.63
CA ALA A 154 6.05 3.34 8.85
C ALA A 154 7.31 2.94 9.64
N ALA A 155 8.17 2.12 9.03
CA ALA A 155 9.34 1.54 9.69
C ALA A 155 10.56 1.64 8.79
N HIS A 156 10.82 2.80 8.15
CA HIS A 156 11.95 3.04 7.26
C HIS A 156 13.25 2.42 7.81
N ARG A 157 13.46 2.59 9.12
CA ARG A 157 14.48 1.92 9.92
C ARG A 157 13.85 1.15 11.07
N THR A 158 14.40 -0.01 11.41
CA THR A 158 14.01 -0.73 12.63
C THR A 158 14.59 -0.07 13.87
N HIS A 159 14.04 -0.42 15.04
CA HIS A 159 14.76 -0.25 16.29
C HIS A 159 16.11 -0.99 16.23
N PRO A 160 17.16 -0.48 16.90
CA PRO A 160 18.42 -1.20 17.03
C PRO A 160 18.19 -2.59 17.64
N ASP A 161 18.88 -3.60 17.12
CA ASP A 161 18.93 -4.91 17.75
C ASP A 161 19.78 -4.88 19.04
N GLU A 162 19.89 -6.02 19.73
CA GLU A 162 20.71 -6.18 20.95
C GLU A 162 22.18 -5.75 20.77
N LYS A 163 22.66 -5.68 19.52
CA LYS A 163 24.03 -5.26 19.16
C LYS A 163 24.07 -3.83 18.60
N GLY A 164 22.99 -3.07 18.73
CA GLY A 164 22.88 -1.69 18.25
C GLY A 164 22.71 -1.56 16.72
N ARG A 165 22.56 -2.66 15.98
CA ARG A 165 22.45 -2.61 14.51
C ARG A 165 21.03 -2.27 14.09
N ARG A 166 20.90 -1.34 13.15
CA ARG A 166 19.63 -0.98 12.52
C ARG A 166 19.50 -1.67 11.17
N ARG A 167 18.31 -2.17 10.87
CA ARG A 167 17.96 -2.68 9.55
C ARG A 167 17.05 -1.67 8.87
N TYR A 168 17.16 -1.56 7.55
CA TYR A 168 16.34 -0.67 6.75
C TYR A 168 15.34 -1.47 5.94
N ARG A 169 14.16 -0.88 5.71
CA ARG A 169 13.17 -1.45 4.77
C ARG A 169 13.59 -1.19 3.34
N LEU A 170 14.19 -0.03 3.09
CA LEU A 170 14.74 0.31 1.79
C LEU A 170 16.09 -0.40 1.62
N VAL A 171 16.20 -1.23 0.60
CA VAL A 171 17.38 -2.05 0.29
C VAL A 171 17.82 -1.84 -1.16
N ASP A 172 19.01 -2.28 -1.52
CA ASP A 172 19.45 -2.23 -2.92
C ASP A 172 18.71 -3.24 -3.79
N HIS A 173 18.56 -4.48 -3.28
CA HIS A 173 17.83 -5.57 -3.90
C HIS A 173 17.04 -6.38 -2.87
N CYS A 174 15.82 -6.77 -3.23
CA CYS A 174 15.02 -7.70 -2.42
C CYS A 174 15.60 -9.13 -2.49
N ASP A 175 15.61 -9.84 -1.36
CA ASP A 175 15.98 -11.26 -1.30
C ASP A 175 15.02 -12.14 -2.12
N PHE A 176 13.76 -11.69 -2.22
CA PHE A 176 12.71 -12.30 -3.01
C PHE A 176 11.73 -11.21 -3.48
N VAL A 177 11.40 -11.19 -4.77
CA VAL A 177 10.39 -10.26 -5.30
C VAL A 177 9.00 -10.88 -5.13
N THR A 178 8.26 -10.43 -4.12
CA THR A 178 6.86 -10.85 -3.92
C THR A 178 5.91 -10.09 -4.84
N SER A 179 6.11 -8.78 -4.91
CA SER A 179 5.35 -7.86 -5.75
C SER A 179 6.33 -7.07 -6.60
N VAL A 180 6.10 -7.06 -7.90
CA VAL A 180 7.02 -6.46 -8.88
C VAL A 180 6.76 -4.96 -8.95
N GLY A 181 7.84 -4.18 -8.87
CA GLY A 181 7.85 -2.75 -9.15
C GLY A 181 8.05 -2.48 -10.63
N HIS A 182 9.11 -1.72 -10.95
CA HIS A 182 9.47 -1.33 -12.31
C HIS A 182 10.36 -2.34 -13.04
N ARG A 183 11.01 -3.27 -12.33
CA ARG A 183 11.90 -4.29 -12.90
C ARG A 183 11.72 -5.66 -12.28
N THR A 184 11.85 -6.70 -13.09
CA THR A 184 11.78 -8.10 -12.64
C THR A 184 13.03 -8.48 -11.83
N ALA A 185 12.97 -9.62 -11.14
CA ALA A 185 14.11 -10.15 -10.39
C ALA A 185 15.30 -10.48 -11.31
N GLU A 186 15.02 -10.82 -12.58
CA GLU A 186 16.00 -11.11 -13.62
C GLU A 186 16.54 -9.83 -14.29
N GLY A 187 16.07 -8.65 -13.88
CA GLY A 187 16.53 -7.35 -14.37
C GLY A 187 15.81 -6.83 -15.62
N GLY A 188 14.80 -7.56 -16.12
CA GLY A 188 13.94 -7.11 -17.21
C GLY A 188 13.07 -5.93 -16.80
N GLY A 189 12.73 -5.04 -17.73
CA GLY A 189 11.76 -3.97 -17.48
C GLY A 189 10.36 -4.53 -17.29
N ARG A 190 9.51 -3.83 -16.52
CA ARG A 190 8.10 -4.22 -16.33
C ARG A 190 7.35 -4.44 -17.66
N SER A 191 7.74 -3.73 -18.72
CA SER A 191 7.20 -3.86 -20.08
C SER A 191 7.40 -5.25 -20.71
N SER A 192 8.30 -6.09 -20.18
CA SER A 192 8.44 -7.48 -20.62
C SER A 192 7.41 -8.42 -20.01
N LEU A 193 6.62 -7.94 -19.05
CA LEU A 193 5.55 -8.69 -18.40
C LEU A 193 4.20 -8.28 -18.99
N SER A 194 3.23 -9.18 -18.98
CA SER A 194 1.84 -8.91 -19.42
C SER A 194 1.04 -8.08 -18.40
N PHE A 195 1.72 -7.20 -17.66
CA PHE A 195 1.11 -6.34 -16.66
C PHE A 195 0.43 -5.14 -17.31
N ARG A 196 -0.75 -4.80 -16.80
CA ARG A 196 -1.54 -3.67 -17.27
C ARG A 196 -1.20 -2.40 -16.50
N GLY A 197 -0.96 -2.55 -15.21
CA GLY A 197 -0.64 -1.47 -14.28
C GLY A 197 0.72 -0.85 -14.58
N ARG A 198 0.87 0.42 -14.23
CA ARG A 198 2.05 1.24 -14.59
C ARG A 198 3.22 1.08 -13.62
N GLY A 199 3.02 0.33 -12.54
CA GLY A 199 3.99 0.16 -11.46
C GLY A 199 3.84 1.23 -10.37
N PRO A 200 4.79 1.29 -9.42
CA PRO A 200 4.69 2.19 -8.28
C PRO A 200 4.98 3.64 -8.63
N ASP A 201 4.14 4.55 -8.16
CA ASP A 201 4.30 6.00 -8.34
C ASP A 201 5.31 6.58 -7.34
N CYS A 202 5.23 6.12 -6.08
CA CYS A 202 6.04 6.64 -4.99
C CYS A 202 6.19 5.63 -3.83
N ILE A 203 7.13 5.93 -2.94
CA ILE A 203 7.30 5.29 -1.63
C ILE A 203 7.13 6.35 -0.55
N ILE A 204 6.14 6.18 0.32
CA ILE A 204 5.89 7.05 1.48
C ILE A 204 6.44 6.37 2.73
N THR A 205 7.33 7.05 3.45
CA THR A 205 7.91 6.53 4.69
C THR A 205 7.67 7.46 5.87
N ASP A 206 7.98 7.00 7.07
CA ASP A 206 8.02 7.82 8.29
C ASP A 206 9.13 8.90 8.26
N LEU A 207 9.96 8.96 7.21
CA LEU A 207 11.05 9.95 7.09
C LEU A 207 10.96 10.82 5.83
N SER A 208 10.45 10.29 4.72
CA SER A 208 10.43 10.97 3.42
C SER A 208 9.48 10.30 2.44
N ILE A 209 9.15 11.02 1.37
CA ILE A 209 8.52 10.51 0.15
C ILE A 209 9.61 10.36 -0.92
N PHE A 210 9.61 9.24 -1.64
CA PHE A 210 10.50 8.97 -2.76
C PHE A 210 9.67 8.78 -4.03
N GLY A 211 10.07 9.42 -5.13
CA GLY A 211 9.52 9.15 -6.46
C GLY A 211 10.41 8.19 -7.24
N PHE A 212 9.90 7.70 -8.36
CA PHE A 212 10.67 6.94 -9.34
C PHE A 212 10.97 7.82 -10.55
N ASN A 213 12.23 7.87 -10.98
CA ASN A 213 12.60 8.57 -12.20
C ASN A 213 12.05 7.82 -13.42
N HIS A 214 11.66 8.54 -14.47
CA HIS A 214 11.11 7.98 -15.72
C HIS A 214 12.11 7.17 -16.58
N VAL A 215 13.15 6.57 -15.99
CA VAL A 215 14.23 5.95 -16.75
C VAL A 215 14.14 4.42 -16.70
N GLY A 216 13.46 3.86 -17.73
CA GLY A 216 13.76 2.58 -18.37
C GLY A 216 13.48 1.29 -17.62
#